data_AF-A0A351BGP4-F1
#
_entry.id   AF-A0A351BGP4-F1
#
_cell.length_a   1.000
_cell.length_b   1.000
_cell.length_c   1.000
_cell.angle_alpha   90.00
_cell.angle_beta   90.00
_cell.angle_gamma   90.00
#
_symmetry.space_group_name_H-M   'P 1'
#
loop_
_entity.id
_entity.type
_entity.pdbx_description
1 polymer ?
#
loop_
_entity_poly.entity_id
_entity_poly.type
_entity_poly.pdbx_seq_one_letter_code
_entity_poly.pdbx_strand_id
1 'polypeptide(L)'
;MADYMPRLRRYYASYTVGFFAFVLMLAVLERYGMPPRWIGYSFLLLTIFLYATIGVLARTASVAEYYVAGRRVPAVFNGMATGADWMSSASFMGLAGTLYLSGHQGLAYVMGWTGGYVLVALLLAPYLRRFGQYTIPDFLAARYGGNQARLVGVLATILASFVYVVAQIYGVGLITSRFVGLQFEIGVFVGLAGILVCSFLGGMRAVTWTQVAQYAILIVAYLVPVTILSYQVTGIPLAQLTYGRVLQQVQVLEERIFDEPAEVEARRLFRERADAYHDRILTLPESLEEERRDLAARINTLKNDNAQMREVVALERQRRELPRNSEDARSYWETQMHQA
;
A
#
# COMPACT_ATOMS: atom_id res chain seq x y z
N MET A 1 16.86 -32.64 -14.79
CA MET A 1 16.20 -31.77 -13.78
C MET A 1 16.76 -31.94 -12.36
N ALA A 2 17.27 -33.11 -11.96
CA ALA A 2 17.77 -33.36 -10.60
C ALA A 2 19.04 -32.55 -10.20
N ASP A 3 19.96 -32.27 -11.13
CA ASP A 3 21.24 -31.59 -10.81
C ASP A 3 21.16 -30.06 -10.64
N TYR A 4 20.06 -29.41 -11.03
CA TYR A 4 19.97 -27.95 -11.01
C TYR A 4 19.43 -27.40 -9.67
N MET A 5 18.53 -28.15 -9.02
CA MET A 5 17.88 -27.80 -7.76
C MET A 5 18.85 -27.58 -6.57
N PRO A 6 19.84 -28.46 -6.31
CA PRO A 6 20.71 -28.32 -5.15
C PRO A 6 21.65 -27.13 -5.28
N ARG A 7 22.12 -26.82 -6.49
CA ARG A 7 22.99 -25.66 -6.75
C ARG A 7 22.23 -24.35 -6.54
N LEU A 8 20.99 -24.30 -7.02
CA LEU A 8 20.10 -23.17 -6.86
C LEU A 8 19.72 -22.92 -5.39
N ARG A 9 19.37 -23.98 -4.64
CA ARG A 9 19.08 -23.88 -3.20
C ARG A 9 20.29 -23.34 -2.42
N ARG A 10 21.51 -23.73 -2.79
CA ARG A 10 22.74 -23.20 -2.17
C ARG A 10 22.89 -21.70 -2.41
N TYR A 11 22.68 -21.22 -3.64
CA TYR A 11 22.73 -19.78 -3.93
C TYR A 11 21.73 -18.98 -3.09
N TYR A 12 20.50 -19.48 -2.96
CA TYR A 12 19.49 -18.82 -2.13
C TYR A 12 19.80 -18.89 -0.64
N ALA A 13 20.24 -20.03 -0.14
CA ALA A 13 20.68 -20.15 1.25
C ALA A 13 21.85 -19.19 1.54
N SER A 14 22.84 -19.11 0.65
CA SER A 14 23.95 -18.15 0.80
C SER A 14 23.50 -16.70 0.72
N TYR A 15 22.53 -16.40 -0.15
CA TYR A 15 21.94 -15.07 -0.24
C TYR A 15 21.18 -14.70 1.03
N THR A 16 20.33 -15.58 1.54
CA THR A 16 19.57 -15.36 2.77
C THR A 16 20.51 -15.18 3.97
N VAL A 17 21.53 -16.02 4.10
CA VAL A 17 22.56 -15.87 5.15
C VAL A 17 23.32 -14.56 4.99
N GLY A 18 23.72 -14.21 3.76
CA GLY A 18 24.39 -12.95 3.45
C GLY A 18 23.52 -11.73 3.77
N PHE A 19 22.22 -11.79 3.51
CA PHE A 19 21.25 -10.76 3.86
C PHE A 19 21.13 -10.59 5.38
N PHE A 20 21.00 -11.68 6.13
CA PHE A 20 20.98 -11.61 7.60
C PHE A 20 22.29 -11.07 8.17
N ALA A 21 23.44 -11.49 7.62
CA ALA A 21 24.73 -10.95 8.01
C ALA A 21 24.84 -9.46 7.71
N PHE A 22 24.34 -9.01 6.56
CA PHE A 22 24.28 -7.59 6.19
C PHE A 22 23.39 -6.78 7.14
N VAL A 23 22.18 -7.29 7.48
CA VAL A 23 21.29 -6.64 8.45
C VAL A 23 21.94 -6.56 9.82
N LEU A 24 22.58 -7.63 10.29
CA LEU A 24 23.27 -7.66 11.58
C LEU A 24 24.46 -6.69 11.60
N MET A 25 25.23 -6.63 10.51
CA MET A 25 26.31 -5.64 10.35
C MET A 25 25.78 -4.21 10.43
N LEU A 26 24.68 -3.89 9.74
CA LEU A 26 24.06 -2.57 9.82
C LEU A 26 23.55 -2.25 11.23
N ALA A 27 22.94 -3.22 11.92
CA ALA A 27 22.49 -3.06 13.30
C ALA A 27 23.66 -2.80 14.27
N VAL A 28 24.80 -3.45 14.06
CA VAL A 28 26.03 -3.18 14.83
C VAL A 28 26.55 -1.77 14.53
N LEU A 29 26.62 -1.37 13.26
CA LEU A 29 27.08 -0.03 12.87
C LEU A 29 26.15 1.07 13.42
N GLU A 30 24.84 0.86 13.41
CA GLU A 30 23.86 1.75 14.03
C GLU A 30 24.13 1.93 15.53
N ARG A 31 24.42 0.83 16.26
CA ARG A 31 24.81 0.90 17.69
C ARG A 31 26.10 1.67 17.92
N TYR A 32 27.02 1.67 16.96
CA TYR A 32 28.25 2.50 16.99
C TYR A 32 28.03 3.94 16.50
N GLY A 33 26.78 4.38 16.33
CA GLY A 33 26.43 5.77 16.01
C GLY A 33 26.28 6.07 14.53
N MET A 34 26.17 5.05 13.66
CA MET A 34 25.91 5.28 12.23
C MET A 34 24.55 5.97 12.02
N PRO A 35 24.50 7.12 11.33
CA PRO A 35 23.24 7.82 11.09
C PRO A 35 22.24 6.98 10.26
N PRO A 36 20.92 7.04 10.55
CA PRO A 36 19.90 6.24 9.85
C PRO A 36 19.88 6.40 8.32
N ARG A 37 20.22 7.60 7.81
CA ARG A 37 20.33 7.85 6.36
C ARG A 37 21.28 6.88 5.64
N TRP A 38 22.38 6.48 6.30
CA TRP A 38 23.34 5.54 5.72
C TRP A 38 22.80 4.12 5.68
N ILE A 39 21.90 3.75 6.59
CA ILE A 39 21.15 2.49 6.52
C ILE A 39 20.31 2.49 5.24
N GLY A 40 19.55 3.58 5.00
CA GLY A 40 18.76 3.76 3.78
C GLY A 40 19.59 3.65 2.50
N TYR A 41 20.71 4.36 2.41
CA TYR A 41 21.61 4.26 1.25
C TYR A 41 22.17 2.84 1.05
N SER A 42 22.54 2.16 2.14
CA SER A 42 23.07 0.80 2.07
C SER A 42 22.05 -0.19 1.50
N PHE A 43 20.80 -0.12 1.95
CA PHE A 43 19.71 -0.96 1.41
C PHE A 43 19.41 -0.65 -0.06
N LEU A 44 19.40 0.63 -0.43
CA LEU A 44 19.17 1.04 -1.82
C LEU A 44 20.26 0.51 -2.74
N LEU A 45 21.54 0.71 -2.38
CA LEU A 45 22.68 0.25 -3.15
C LEU A 45 22.74 -1.27 -3.23
N LEU A 46 22.48 -1.98 -2.13
CA LEU A 46 22.41 -3.44 -2.11
C LEU A 46 21.34 -3.96 -3.08
N THR A 47 20.16 -3.33 -3.09
CA THR A 47 19.05 -3.72 -3.96
C THR A 47 19.41 -3.54 -5.44
N ILE A 48 19.95 -2.38 -5.80
CA ILE A 48 20.38 -2.08 -7.18
C ILE A 48 21.48 -3.05 -7.61
N PHE A 49 22.48 -3.27 -6.75
CA PHE A 49 23.59 -4.19 -7.02
C PHE A 49 23.09 -5.62 -7.24
N LEU A 50 22.15 -6.09 -6.41
CA LEU A 50 21.55 -7.40 -6.55
C LEU A 50 20.78 -7.53 -7.86
N TYR A 51 19.97 -6.52 -8.20
CA TYR A 51 19.16 -6.51 -9.42
C TYR A 51 20.05 -6.51 -10.66
N ALA A 52 21.07 -5.66 -10.69
CA ALA A 52 22.05 -5.63 -11.77
C ALA A 52 22.79 -6.97 -11.91
N THR A 53 23.25 -7.55 -10.80
CA THR A 53 23.98 -8.83 -10.80
C THR A 53 23.10 -9.96 -11.34
N ILE A 54 21.85 -10.07 -10.87
CA ILE A 54 20.92 -11.09 -11.36
C ILE A 54 20.59 -10.86 -12.85
N GLY A 55 20.36 -9.61 -13.25
CA GLY A 55 20.10 -9.25 -14.65
C GLY A 55 21.22 -9.66 -15.61
N VAL A 56 22.48 -9.38 -15.23
CA VAL A 56 23.65 -9.76 -16.02
C VAL A 56 23.83 -11.28 -16.07
N LEU A 57 23.69 -11.97 -14.93
CA LEU A 57 23.85 -13.43 -14.85
C LEU A 57 22.74 -14.22 -15.55
N ALA A 58 21.53 -13.65 -15.63
CA ALA A 58 20.37 -14.27 -16.28
C ALA A 58 20.17 -13.80 -17.73
N ARG A 59 21.11 -13.04 -18.30
CA ARG A 59 21.02 -12.47 -19.64
C ARG A 59 20.73 -13.54 -20.70
N THR A 60 19.74 -13.28 -21.55
CA THR A 60 19.32 -14.22 -22.61
C THR A 60 18.81 -13.50 -23.85
N ALA A 61 19.05 -14.08 -25.03
CA ALA A 61 18.54 -13.59 -26.32
C ALA A 61 17.43 -14.50 -26.91
N SER A 62 17.11 -15.62 -26.26
CA SER A 62 16.07 -16.54 -26.73
C SER A 62 14.69 -16.07 -26.27
N VAL A 63 13.73 -15.97 -27.19
CA VAL A 63 12.34 -15.53 -26.91
C VAL A 63 11.67 -16.38 -25.83
N ALA A 64 11.82 -17.71 -25.88
CA ALA A 64 11.21 -18.61 -24.89
C ALA A 64 11.89 -18.49 -23.50
N GLU A 65 13.20 -18.23 -23.46
CA GLU A 65 13.90 -17.96 -22.20
C GLU A 65 13.55 -16.56 -21.66
N TYR A 66 13.38 -15.58 -22.55
CA TYR A 66 13.05 -14.21 -22.20
C TYR A 66 11.62 -14.07 -21.66
N TYR A 67 10.61 -14.67 -22.32
CA TYR A 67 9.22 -14.51 -21.92
C TYR A 67 8.72 -15.51 -20.89
N VAL A 68 9.26 -16.74 -20.84
CA VAL A 68 8.74 -17.79 -19.94
C VAL A 68 9.84 -18.56 -19.19
N ALA A 69 11.08 -18.06 -19.21
CA ALA A 69 12.23 -18.72 -18.57
C ALA A 69 12.37 -20.20 -18.97
N GLY A 70 12.06 -20.51 -20.23
CA GLY A 70 12.07 -21.87 -20.78
C GLY A 70 11.08 -22.83 -20.11
N ARG A 71 10.15 -22.33 -19.27
CA ARG A 71 9.25 -23.10 -18.40
C ARG A 71 9.98 -24.02 -17.41
N ARG A 72 11.22 -23.67 -17.04
CA ARG A 72 12.10 -24.50 -16.20
C ARG A 72 12.12 -24.06 -14.74
N VAL A 73 11.48 -22.95 -14.39
CA VAL A 73 11.45 -22.46 -13.00
C VAL A 73 10.63 -23.43 -12.14
N PRO A 74 11.20 -23.94 -11.03
CA PRO A 74 10.47 -24.82 -10.13
C PRO A 74 9.27 -24.15 -9.45
N ALA A 75 8.26 -24.94 -9.11
CA ALA A 75 6.99 -24.45 -8.57
C ALA A 75 7.16 -23.60 -7.29
N VAL A 76 8.03 -24.02 -6.35
CA VAL A 76 8.28 -23.28 -5.11
C VAL A 76 8.83 -21.87 -5.40
N PHE A 77 9.80 -21.75 -6.31
CA PHE A 77 10.40 -20.46 -6.64
C PHE A 77 9.44 -19.55 -7.42
N ASN A 78 8.62 -20.13 -8.30
CA ASN A 78 7.52 -19.36 -8.91
C ASN A 78 6.55 -18.88 -7.85
N GLY A 79 6.15 -19.73 -6.89
CA GLY A 79 5.27 -19.33 -5.79
C GLY A 79 5.86 -18.23 -4.92
N MET A 80 7.16 -18.29 -4.63
CA MET A 80 7.87 -17.21 -3.92
C MET A 80 7.86 -15.91 -4.72
N ALA A 81 8.16 -15.96 -6.02
CA ALA A 81 8.15 -14.78 -6.88
C ALA A 81 6.74 -14.16 -6.99
N THR A 82 5.73 -15.00 -7.16
CA THR A 82 4.31 -14.62 -7.16
C THR A 82 3.90 -14.01 -5.81
N GLY A 83 4.37 -14.57 -4.69
CA GLY A 83 4.15 -14.01 -3.36
C GLY A 83 4.80 -12.64 -3.17
N ALA A 84 6.04 -12.44 -3.65
CA ALA A 84 6.71 -11.14 -3.60
C ALA A 84 5.98 -10.08 -4.43
N ASP A 85 5.48 -10.45 -5.62
CA ASP A 85 4.67 -9.58 -6.47
C ASP A 85 3.33 -9.22 -5.80
N TRP A 86 2.70 -10.18 -5.11
CA TRP A 86 1.52 -9.92 -4.29
C TRP A 86 1.80 -8.95 -3.14
N MET A 87 3.01 -8.97 -2.54
CA MET A 87 3.42 -8.08 -1.44
C MET A 87 3.97 -6.71 -1.91
N SER A 88 3.61 -6.25 -3.11
CA SER A 88 4.13 -5.02 -3.69
C SER A 88 3.82 -3.75 -2.88
N SER A 89 4.31 -2.59 -3.35
CA SER A 89 4.07 -1.29 -2.71
C SER A 89 2.59 -0.98 -2.48
N ALA A 90 1.74 -1.39 -3.42
CA ALA A 90 0.29 -1.24 -3.32
C ALA A 90 -0.28 -2.05 -2.15
N SER A 91 0.21 -3.28 -1.95
CA SER A 91 -0.23 -4.12 -0.84
C SER A 91 0.33 -3.63 0.49
N PHE A 92 1.61 -3.28 0.54
CA PHE A 92 2.22 -2.83 1.80
C PHE A 92 1.62 -1.51 2.30
N MET A 93 1.61 -0.46 1.47
CA MET A 93 1.11 0.85 1.87
C MET A 93 -0.39 0.98 1.72
N GLY A 94 -0.97 0.41 0.66
CA GLY A 94 -2.41 0.49 0.41
C GLY A 94 -3.21 -0.29 1.44
N LEU A 95 -2.81 -1.52 1.80
CA LEU A 95 -3.52 -2.24 2.87
C LEU A 95 -3.36 -1.57 4.23
N ALA A 96 -2.15 -1.08 4.55
CA ALA A 96 -1.94 -0.35 5.80
C ALA A 96 -2.83 0.89 5.87
N GLY A 97 -2.91 1.68 4.79
CA GLY A 97 -3.78 2.85 4.70
C GLY A 97 -5.26 2.51 4.77
N THR A 98 -5.70 1.50 4.01
CA THR A 98 -7.10 1.04 4.04
C THR A 98 -7.49 0.54 5.42
N LEU A 99 -6.68 -0.30 6.06
CA LEU A 99 -6.95 -0.81 7.41
C LEU A 99 -6.92 0.30 8.46
N TYR A 100 -6.03 1.28 8.32
CA TYR A 100 -6.00 2.44 9.21
C TYR A 100 -7.31 3.25 9.12
N LEU A 101 -7.87 3.44 7.91
CA LEU A 101 -9.09 4.22 7.70
C LEU A 101 -10.38 3.44 7.98
N SER A 102 -10.41 2.15 7.67
CA SER A 102 -11.62 1.31 7.73
C SER A 102 -11.66 0.34 8.92
N GLY A 103 -10.60 0.29 9.72
CA GLY A 103 -10.50 -0.55 10.90
C GLY A 103 -10.79 -2.03 10.60
N HIS A 104 -11.61 -2.65 11.43
CA HIS A 104 -11.98 -4.06 11.31
C HIS A 104 -12.67 -4.39 9.97
N GLN A 105 -13.46 -3.47 9.41
CA GLN A 105 -14.16 -3.71 8.14
C GLN A 105 -13.19 -3.88 6.96
N GLY A 106 -12.02 -3.26 7.03
CA GLY A 106 -10.96 -3.42 6.04
C GLY A 106 -10.41 -4.85 5.94
N LEU A 107 -10.60 -5.69 6.96
CA LEU A 107 -10.18 -7.10 6.91
C LEU A 107 -10.97 -7.90 5.85
N ALA A 108 -12.23 -7.55 5.61
CA ALA A 108 -13.02 -8.18 4.55
C ALA A 108 -12.41 -7.93 3.16
N TYR A 109 -11.87 -6.72 2.93
CA TYR A 109 -11.14 -6.40 1.71
C TYR A 109 -9.88 -7.25 1.56
N VAL A 110 -9.08 -7.39 2.62
CA VAL A 110 -7.86 -8.22 2.61
C VAL A 110 -8.19 -9.70 2.32
N MET A 111 -9.23 -10.22 2.98
CA MET A 111 -9.70 -11.60 2.79
C MET A 111 -10.23 -11.83 1.37
N GLY A 112 -11.06 -10.93 0.85
CA GLY A 112 -11.60 -11.03 -0.50
C GLY A 112 -10.51 -10.95 -1.56
N TRP A 113 -9.57 -10.03 -1.42
CA TRP A 113 -8.44 -9.90 -2.34
C TRP A 113 -7.54 -11.14 -2.34
N THR A 114 -7.13 -11.61 -1.15
CA THR A 114 -6.29 -12.81 -1.03
C THR A 114 -7.02 -14.06 -1.54
N GLY A 115 -8.30 -14.20 -1.19
CA GLY A 115 -9.16 -15.29 -1.66
C GLY A 115 -9.30 -15.29 -3.19
N GLY A 116 -9.51 -14.12 -3.80
CA GLY A 116 -9.53 -13.98 -5.26
C GLY A 116 -8.24 -14.45 -5.92
N TYR A 117 -7.09 -14.16 -5.32
CA TYR A 117 -5.80 -14.62 -5.82
C TYR A 117 -5.68 -16.16 -5.81
N VAL A 118 -6.13 -16.79 -4.72
CA VAL A 118 -6.19 -18.25 -4.59
C VAL A 118 -7.13 -18.86 -5.63
N LEU A 119 -8.31 -18.27 -5.84
CA LEU A 119 -9.26 -18.72 -6.85
C LEU A 119 -8.69 -18.65 -8.26
N VAL A 120 -8.02 -17.54 -8.62
CA VAL A 120 -7.35 -17.41 -9.93
C VAL A 120 -6.24 -18.46 -10.08
N ALA A 121 -5.44 -18.69 -9.04
CA ALA A 121 -4.37 -19.68 -9.05
C ALA A 121 -4.89 -21.12 -9.21
N LEU A 122 -6.01 -21.47 -8.59
CA LEU A 122 -6.58 -22.82 -8.65
C LEU A 122 -7.46 -23.05 -9.88
N LEU A 123 -8.26 -22.06 -10.28
CA LEU A 123 -9.30 -22.22 -11.29
C LEU A 123 -8.86 -21.77 -12.68
N LEU A 124 -7.99 -20.77 -12.80
CA LEU A 124 -7.64 -20.17 -14.10
C LEU A 124 -6.23 -20.55 -14.55
N ALA A 125 -5.25 -20.50 -13.65
CA ALA A 125 -3.85 -20.77 -13.99
C ALA A 125 -3.61 -22.16 -14.65
N PRO A 126 -4.28 -23.26 -14.24
CA PRO A 126 -4.09 -24.55 -14.89
C PRO A 126 -4.51 -24.57 -16.37
N TYR A 127 -5.60 -23.87 -16.72
CA TYR A 127 -6.10 -23.78 -18.10
C TYR A 127 -5.18 -22.94 -18.97
N LEU A 128 -4.75 -21.78 -18.48
CA LEU A 128 -3.79 -20.93 -19.17
C LEU A 128 -2.46 -21.65 -19.41
N ARG A 129 -1.99 -22.43 -18.42
CA ARG A 129 -0.77 -23.23 -18.56
C ARG A 129 -0.89 -24.32 -19.62
N ARG A 130 -2.03 -25.00 -19.71
CA ARG A 130 -2.31 -26.02 -20.74
C ARG A 130 -2.39 -25.42 -22.15
N PHE A 131 -2.85 -24.17 -22.25
CA PHE A 131 -2.99 -23.49 -23.53
C PHE A 131 -1.65 -23.03 -24.15
N GLY A 132 -0.64 -22.75 -23.33
CA GLY A 132 0.75 -22.67 -23.77
C GLY A 132 1.14 -21.41 -24.57
N GLN A 133 0.24 -20.44 -24.77
CA GLN A 133 0.59 -19.14 -25.35
C GLN A 133 1.33 -18.24 -24.35
N TYR A 134 1.94 -17.18 -24.88
CA TYR A 134 2.76 -16.24 -24.11
C TYR A 134 1.94 -15.13 -23.44
N THR A 135 0.74 -14.81 -23.95
CA THR A 135 -0.06 -13.67 -23.47
C THR A 135 -1.54 -14.01 -23.28
N ILE A 136 -2.22 -13.30 -22.38
CA ILE A 136 -3.68 -13.42 -22.16
C ILE A 136 -4.47 -12.98 -23.41
N PRO A 137 -4.11 -11.89 -24.12
CA PRO A 137 -4.80 -11.52 -25.35
C PRO A 137 -4.77 -12.61 -26.43
N ASP A 138 -3.68 -13.38 -26.54
CA ASP A 138 -3.61 -14.52 -27.46
C ASP A 138 -4.53 -15.66 -27.06
N PHE A 139 -4.70 -15.87 -25.75
CA PHE A 139 -5.71 -16.79 -25.23
C PHE A 139 -7.12 -16.36 -25.61
N LEU A 140 -7.45 -15.08 -25.44
CA LEU A 140 -8.76 -14.55 -25.82
C LEU A 140 -9.02 -14.68 -27.33
N ALA A 141 -8.01 -14.37 -28.15
CA ALA A 141 -8.10 -14.49 -29.60
C ALA A 141 -8.39 -15.92 -30.06
N ALA A 142 -7.71 -16.91 -29.47
CA ALA A 142 -7.92 -18.31 -29.80
C ALA A 142 -9.23 -18.88 -29.24
N ARG A 143 -9.67 -18.39 -28.07
CA ARG A 143 -10.87 -18.89 -27.39
C ARG A 143 -12.16 -18.40 -28.03
N TYR A 144 -12.18 -17.14 -28.47
CA TYR A 144 -13.37 -16.47 -28.99
C TYR A 144 -13.32 -16.21 -30.50
N GLY A 145 -12.16 -16.39 -31.12
CA GLY A 145 -11.96 -16.14 -32.55
C GLY A 145 -11.76 -14.65 -32.87
N GLY A 146 -10.87 -14.39 -33.82
CA GLY A 146 -10.70 -13.08 -34.43
C GLY A 146 -9.81 -12.08 -33.68
N ASN A 147 -9.43 -11.01 -34.38
CA ASN A 147 -8.55 -9.96 -33.86
C ASN A 147 -9.25 -8.98 -32.90
N GLN A 148 -10.59 -8.95 -32.87
CA GLN A 148 -11.33 -8.05 -31.98
C GLN A 148 -11.14 -8.42 -30.50
N ALA A 149 -11.32 -9.70 -30.16
CA ALA A 149 -11.08 -10.19 -28.80
C ALA A 149 -9.61 -10.00 -28.36
N ARG A 150 -8.67 -10.16 -29.30
CA ARG A 150 -7.25 -9.84 -29.07
C ARG A 150 -7.06 -8.37 -28.72
N LEU A 151 -7.62 -7.46 -29.52
CA LEU A 151 -7.46 -6.03 -29.34
C LEU A 151 -8.02 -5.57 -27.99
N VAL A 152 -9.22 -6.03 -27.62
CA VAL A 152 -9.80 -5.76 -26.30
C VAL A 152 -8.89 -6.28 -25.19
N GLY A 153 -8.37 -7.49 -25.32
CA GLY A 153 -7.41 -8.05 -24.36
C GLY A 153 -6.14 -7.22 -24.23
N VAL A 154 -5.57 -6.76 -25.35
CA VAL A 154 -4.37 -5.91 -25.36
C VAL A 154 -4.64 -4.58 -24.65
N LEU A 155 -5.74 -3.90 -24.99
CA LEU A 155 -6.12 -2.64 -24.37
C LEU A 155 -6.35 -2.80 -22.86
N ALA A 156 -7.07 -3.84 -22.45
CA ALA A 156 -7.30 -4.13 -21.04
C ALA A 156 -5.99 -4.43 -20.29
N THR A 157 -5.09 -5.22 -20.90
CA THR A 157 -3.79 -5.55 -20.30
C THR A 157 -2.91 -4.32 -20.15
N ILE A 158 -2.85 -3.46 -21.17
CA ILE A 158 -2.08 -2.21 -21.14
C ILE A 158 -2.66 -1.27 -20.09
N LEU A 159 -3.98 -1.07 -20.07
CA LEU A 159 -4.63 -0.19 -19.11
C LEU A 159 -4.37 -0.63 -17.67
N ALA A 160 -4.60 -1.92 -17.37
CA ALA A 160 -4.35 -2.48 -16.04
C ALA A 160 -2.88 -2.35 -15.64
N SER A 161 -1.95 -2.69 -16.55
CA SER A 161 -0.51 -2.59 -16.29
C SER A 161 -0.05 -1.15 -16.08
N PHE A 162 -0.57 -0.20 -16.87
CA PHE A 162 -0.20 1.21 -16.77
C PHE A 162 -0.63 1.80 -15.43
N VAL A 163 -1.90 1.62 -15.05
CA VAL A 163 -2.42 2.08 -13.75
C VAL A 163 -1.60 1.50 -12.60
N TYR A 164 -1.28 0.21 -12.69
CA TYR A 164 -0.48 -0.46 -11.68
C TYR A 164 0.94 0.10 -11.59
N VAL A 165 1.64 0.24 -12.72
CA VAL A 165 3.01 0.78 -12.77
C VAL A 165 3.08 2.20 -12.22
N VAL A 166 2.09 3.05 -12.51
CA VAL A 166 2.03 4.42 -11.96
C VAL A 166 1.99 4.39 -10.43
N ALA A 167 1.14 3.56 -9.84
CA ALA A 167 1.06 3.40 -8.39
C ALA A 167 2.38 2.90 -7.78
N GLN A 168 3.05 1.95 -8.44
CA GLN A 168 4.35 1.42 -7.98
C GLN A 168 5.47 2.47 -8.07
N ILE A 169 5.52 3.24 -9.16
CA ILE A 169 6.50 4.33 -9.34
C ILE A 169 6.35 5.37 -8.23
N TYR A 170 5.11 5.78 -7.95
CA TYR A 170 4.82 6.69 -6.85
C TYR A 170 5.28 6.11 -5.51
N GLY A 171 5.01 4.82 -5.27
CA GLY A 171 5.43 4.15 -4.06
C GLY A 171 6.96 4.11 -3.87
N VAL A 172 7.71 3.84 -4.94
CA VAL A 172 9.18 3.89 -4.93
C VAL A 172 9.68 5.29 -4.58
N GLY A 173 9.14 6.34 -5.21
CA GLY A 173 9.50 7.73 -4.92
C GLY A 173 9.17 8.15 -3.49
N LEU A 174 8.03 7.70 -2.96
CA LEU A 174 7.60 8.00 -1.60
C LEU A 174 8.51 7.33 -0.56
N ILE A 175 8.81 6.03 -0.72
CA ILE A 175 9.70 5.29 0.20
C ILE A 175 11.11 5.88 0.17
N THR A 176 11.67 6.12 -1.01
CA THR A 176 13.02 6.66 -1.15
C THR A 176 13.15 8.07 -0.58
N SER A 177 12.15 8.93 -0.80
CA SER A 177 12.16 10.28 -0.21
C SER A 177 12.01 10.30 1.30
N ARG A 178 11.17 9.42 1.86
CA ARG A 178 10.94 9.36 3.31
C ARG A 178 12.06 8.70 4.10
N PHE A 179 12.62 7.60 3.58
CA PHE A 179 13.59 6.80 4.34
C PHE A 179 15.06 7.04 3.95
N VAL A 180 15.32 7.40 2.69
CA VAL A 180 16.68 7.67 2.21
C VAL A 180 16.97 9.18 2.21
N GLY A 181 15.94 10.01 2.12
CA GLY A 181 16.07 11.47 2.06
C GLY A 181 16.44 12.00 0.66
N LEU A 182 16.28 11.18 -0.38
CA LEU A 182 16.44 11.60 -1.77
C LEU A 182 15.24 12.46 -2.20
N GLN A 183 15.44 13.37 -3.13
CA GLN A 183 14.30 14.01 -3.80
C GLN A 183 13.45 12.94 -4.50
N PHE A 184 12.14 13.13 -4.52
CA PHE A 184 11.18 12.15 -5.02
C PHE A 184 11.54 11.70 -6.45
N GLU A 185 11.85 12.64 -7.33
CA GLU A 185 12.19 12.41 -8.72
C GLU A 185 13.48 11.58 -8.85
N ILE A 186 14.51 11.92 -8.07
CA ILE A 186 15.78 11.18 -8.07
C ILE A 186 15.56 9.74 -7.59
N GLY A 187 14.78 9.57 -6.51
CA GLY A 187 14.42 8.25 -6.00
C GLY A 187 13.69 7.39 -7.02
N VAL A 188 12.74 7.98 -7.76
CA VAL A 188 12.04 7.34 -8.87
C VAL A 188 13.01 6.90 -9.97
N PHE A 189 13.88 7.80 -10.46
CA PHE A 189 14.82 7.46 -11.54
C PHE A 189 15.79 6.35 -11.14
N VAL A 190 16.35 6.42 -9.93
CA VAL A 190 17.28 5.42 -9.42
C VAL A 190 16.60 4.05 -9.27
N GLY A 191 15.40 4.02 -8.70
CA GLY A 191 14.63 2.79 -8.56
C GLY A 191 14.23 2.17 -9.91
N LEU A 192 13.74 2.98 -10.84
CA LEU A 192 13.37 2.54 -12.18
C LEU A 192 14.58 2.04 -12.97
N ALA A 193 15.72 2.74 -12.91
CA ALA A 193 16.95 2.30 -13.56
C ALA A 193 17.37 0.90 -13.08
N GLY A 194 17.34 0.66 -11.76
CA GLY A 194 17.65 -0.67 -11.20
C GLY A 194 16.72 -1.77 -11.71
N ILE A 195 15.41 -1.52 -11.74
CA ILE A 195 14.41 -2.47 -12.23
C ILE A 195 14.55 -2.73 -13.73
N LEU A 196 14.79 -1.68 -14.52
CA LEU A 196 14.94 -1.77 -15.98
C LEU A 196 16.19 -2.53 -16.38
N VAL A 197 17.34 -2.27 -15.74
CA VAL A 197 18.59 -3.00 -16.02
C VAL A 197 18.40 -4.50 -15.83
N CYS A 198 17.73 -4.91 -14.75
CA CYS A 198 17.50 -6.32 -14.47
C CYS A 198 16.50 -6.96 -15.45
N SER A 199 15.34 -6.32 -15.64
CA SER A 199 14.25 -6.89 -16.44
C SER A 199 14.57 -6.91 -17.94
N PHE A 200 15.24 -5.88 -18.45
CA PHE A 200 15.58 -5.76 -19.87
C PHE A 200 16.67 -6.75 -20.29
N LEU A 201 17.68 -6.99 -19.45
CA LEU A 201 18.80 -7.88 -19.80
C LEU A 201 18.42 -9.36 -19.69
N GLY A 202 17.69 -9.76 -18.66
CA GLY A 202 17.46 -11.18 -18.34
C GLY A 202 16.02 -11.68 -18.45
N GLY A 203 15.07 -10.82 -18.84
CA GLY A 203 13.67 -11.19 -19.05
C GLY A 203 13.02 -11.82 -17.82
N MET A 204 12.07 -12.72 -18.05
CA MET A 204 11.31 -13.41 -17.01
C MET A 204 12.21 -14.18 -16.04
N ARG A 205 13.30 -14.77 -16.53
CA ARG A 205 14.24 -15.49 -15.64
C ARG A 205 14.87 -14.55 -14.61
N ALA A 206 15.37 -13.39 -15.04
CA ALA A 206 15.92 -12.40 -14.10
C ALA A 206 14.86 -11.92 -13.11
N VAL A 207 13.67 -11.57 -13.61
CA VAL A 207 12.55 -11.10 -12.78
C VAL A 207 12.15 -12.15 -11.75
N THR A 208 12.04 -13.42 -12.12
CA THR A 208 11.69 -14.46 -11.15
C THR A 208 12.75 -14.59 -10.06
N TRP A 209 14.03 -14.54 -10.40
CA TRP A 209 15.08 -14.67 -9.40
C TRP A 209 15.22 -13.44 -8.49
N THR A 210 15.04 -12.22 -9.00
CA THR A 210 14.96 -11.03 -8.14
C THR A 210 13.76 -11.10 -7.21
N GLN A 211 12.61 -11.55 -7.70
CA GLN A 211 11.40 -11.69 -6.88
C GLN A 211 11.54 -12.77 -5.81
N VAL A 212 12.23 -13.89 -6.09
CA VAL A 212 12.57 -14.89 -5.06
C VAL A 212 13.47 -14.30 -3.98
N ALA A 213 14.48 -13.50 -4.38
CA ALA A 213 15.36 -12.83 -3.43
C ALA A 213 14.59 -11.79 -2.58
N GLN A 214 13.67 -11.05 -3.20
CA GLN A 214 12.80 -10.10 -2.53
C GLN A 214 11.82 -10.78 -1.57
N TYR A 215 11.25 -11.93 -1.95
CA TYR A 215 10.37 -12.73 -1.09
C TYR A 215 11.04 -13.06 0.25
N ALA A 216 12.29 -13.51 0.22
CA ALA A 216 13.03 -13.86 1.44
C ALA A 216 13.18 -12.65 2.37
N ILE A 217 13.48 -11.47 1.82
CA ILE A 217 13.56 -10.22 2.59
C ILE A 217 12.20 -9.86 3.19
N LEU A 218 11.14 -9.86 2.37
CA LEU A 218 9.80 -9.42 2.79
C LEU A 218 9.20 -10.32 3.88
N ILE A 219 9.37 -11.64 3.78
CA ILE A 219 8.90 -12.56 4.81
C ILE A 219 9.58 -12.29 6.14
N VAL A 220 10.89 -12.02 6.15
CA VAL A 220 11.61 -11.65 7.38
C VAL A 220 11.12 -10.30 7.89
N ALA A 221 10.96 -9.31 7.01
CA ALA A 221 10.50 -7.97 7.35
C ALA A 221 9.09 -7.97 7.97
N TYR A 222 8.20 -8.85 7.53
CA TYR A 222 6.85 -8.99 8.10
C TYR A 222 6.81 -9.86 9.35
N LEU A 223 7.51 -10.99 9.37
CA LEU A 223 7.45 -11.92 10.50
C LEU A 223 8.14 -11.37 11.74
N VAL A 224 9.25 -10.64 11.61
CA VAL A 224 10.01 -10.16 12.78
C VAL A 224 9.17 -9.26 13.68
N PRO A 225 8.53 -8.17 13.21
CA PRO A 225 7.68 -7.32 14.05
C PRO A 225 6.49 -8.08 14.64
N VAL A 226 5.84 -8.93 13.83
CA VAL A 226 4.67 -9.72 14.24
C VAL A 226 5.04 -10.72 15.34
N THR A 227 6.19 -11.38 15.23
CA THR A 227 6.71 -12.31 16.25
C THR A 227 7.09 -11.59 17.54
N ILE A 228 7.75 -10.42 17.45
CA ILE A 228 8.09 -9.61 18.63
C ILE A 228 6.80 -9.18 19.36
N LEU A 229 5.82 -8.66 18.62
CA LEU A 229 4.55 -8.23 19.17
C LEU A 229 3.79 -9.40 19.83
N SER A 230 3.71 -10.54 19.13
CA SER A 230 3.08 -11.75 19.66
C SER A 230 3.73 -12.21 20.95
N TYR A 231 5.07 -12.20 21.03
CA TYR A 231 5.79 -12.55 22.25
C TYR A 231 5.52 -11.57 23.39
N GLN A 232 5.49 -10.25 23.12
CA GLN A 232 5.22 -9.24 24.13
C GLN A 232 3.80 -9.32 24.70
N VAL A 233 2.80 -9.63 23.86
CA VAL A 233 1.40 -9.68 24.28
C VAL A 233 1.02 -11.03 24.90
N THR A 234 1.57 -12.13 24.40
CA THR A 234 1.08 -13.49 24.71
C THR A 234 2.14 -14.42 25.32
N GLY A 235 3.41 -14.02 25.31
CA GLY A 235 4.54 -14.87 25.71
C GLY A 235 4.92 -15.96 24.68
N ILE A 236 4.16 -16.10 23.58
CA ILE A 236 4.40 -17.07 22.52
C ILE A 236 4.84 -16.32 21.27
N PRO A 237 5.96 -16.69 20.61
CA PRO A 237 6.48 -15.96 19.44
C PRO A 237 5.77 -16.27 18.11
N LEU A 238 4.81 -17.20 18.12
CA LEU A 238 4.07 -17.66 16.94
C LEU A 238 2.70 -17.00 16.85
N ALA A 239 2.64 -15.84 16.19
CA ALA A 239 1.42 -15.06 16.03
C ALA A 239 0.27 -15.85 15.38
N GLN A 240 0.57 -16.79 14.49
CA GLN A 240 -0.42 -17.61 13.80
C GLN A 240 -1.22 -18.50 14.76
N LEU A 241 -0.63 -18.90 15.89
CA LEU A 241 -1.30 -19.72 16.90
C LEU A 241 -2.08 -18.87 17.91
N THR A 242 -1.64 -17.62 18.13
CA THR A 242 -2.19 -16.76 19.18
C THR A 242 -3.20 -15.75 18.68
N TYR A 243 -3.25 -15.51 17.36
CA TYR A 243 -4.10 -14.49 16.74
C TYR A 243 -5.56 -14.56 17.20
N GLY A 244 -6.15 -15.76 17.26
CA GLY A 244 -7.55 -15.92 17.68
C GLY A 244 -7.82 -15.43 19.12
N ARG A 245 -6.88 -15.68 20.05
CA ARG A 245 -6.98 -15.20 21.44
C ARG A 245 -6.82 -13.68 21.51
N VAL A 246 -5.86 -13.12 20.78
CA VAL A 246 -5.62 -11.67 20.74
C VAL A 246 -6.83 -10.95 20.14
N LEU A 247 -7.43 -11.48 19.08
CA LEU A 247 -8.61 -10.90 18.45
C LEU A 247 -9.80 -10.84 19.41
N GLN A 248 -10.03 -11.89 20.19
CA GLN A 248 -11.07 -11.90 21.24
C GLN A 248 -10.81 -10.83 22.32
N GLN A 249 -9.55 -10.67 22.74
CA GLN A 249 -9.18 -9.62 23.71
C GLN A 249 -9.38 -8.22 23.13
N VAL A 250 -9.01 -8.00 21.87
CA VAL A 250 -9.23 -6.73 21.17
C VAL A 250 -10.72 -6.43 21.07
N GLN A 251 -11.56 -7.43 20.73
CA GLN A 251 -13.01 -7.24 20.66
C GLN A 251 -13.60 -6.81 22.02
N VAL A 252 -13.20 -7.46 23.11
CA VAL A 252 -13.67 -7.08 24.46
C VAL A 252 -13.22 -5.66 24.83
N LEU A 253 -11.99 -5.27 24.46
CA LEU A 253 -11.49 -3.91 24.68
C LEU A 253 -12.25 -2.90 23.83
N GLU A 254 -12.56 -3.24 22.57
CA GLU A 254 -13.33 -2.40 21.65
C GLU A 254 -14.75 -2.18 22.18
N GLU A 255 -15.45 -3.23 22.61
CA GLU A 255 -16.78 -3.13 23.25
C GLU A 255 -16.72 -2.26 24.51
N ARG A 256 -15.69 -2.44 25.35
CA ARG A 256 -15.53 -1.63 26.56
C ARG A 256 -15.28 -0.15 26.27
N ILE A 257 -14.41 0.17 25.31
CA ILE A 257 -14.12 1.55 24.88
C ILE A 257 -15.38 2.15 24.25
N PHE A 258 -16.10 1.36 23.46
CA PHE A 258 -17.35 1.79 22.83
C PHE A 258 -18.43 2.13 23.86
N ASP A 259 -18.42 1.57 25.06
CA ASP A 259 -19.36 1.92 26.13
C ASP A 259 -18.82 2.97 27.12
N GLU A 260 -17.60 3.47 26.90
CA GLU A 260 -16.99 4.45 27.80
C GLU A 260 -17.74 5.79 27.74
N PRO A 261 -18.07 6.44 28.87
CA PRO A 261 -18.88 7.67 28.88
C PRO A 261 -18.28 8.80 28.03
N ALA A 262 -16.96 8.89 27.98
CA ALA A 262 -16.26 9.87 27.14
C ALA A 262 -16.46 9.62 25.64
N GLU A 263 -16.45 8.35 25.21
CA GLU A 263 -16.68 7.95 23.83
C GLU A 263 -18.15 8.11 23.43
N VAL A 264 -19.08 7.80 24.34
CA VAL A 264 -20.52 8.10 24.16
C VAL A 264 -20.75 9.60 23.99
N GLU A 265 -20.14 10.41 24.84
CA GLU A 265 -20.26 11.86 24.78
C GLU A 265 -19.63 12.45 23.50
N ALA A 266 -18.46 11.97 23.09
CA ALA A 266 -17.83 12.39 21.85
C ALA A 266 -18.74 12.10 20.64
N ARG A 267 -19.29 10.88 20.54
CA ARG A 267 -20.22 10.51 19.48
C ARG A 267 -21.51 11.31 19.51
N ARG A 268 -22.03 11.64 20.71
CA ARG A 268 -23.18 12.52 20.88
C ARG A 268 -22.89 13.91 20.32
N LEU A 269 -21.76 14.52 20.69
CA LEU A 269 -21.35 15.83 20.20
C LEU A 269 -21.14 15.87 18.68
N PHE A 270 -20.54 14.82 18.10
CA PHE A 270 -20.39 14.71 16.65
C PHE A 270 -21.74 14.58 15.94
N ARG A 271 -22.65 13.76 16.48
CA ARG A 271 -24.02 13.63 15.96
C ARG A 271 -24.79 14.96 16.04
N GLU A 272 -24.74 15.64 17.18
CA GLU A 272 -25.37 16.95 17.37
C GLU A 272 -24.85 18.00 16.37
N ARG A 273 -23.54 17.99 16.06
CA ARG A 273 -22.98 18.87 15.02
C ARG A 273 -23.48 18.51 13.63
N ALA A 274 -23.51 17.22 13.29
CA ALA A 274 -24.02 16.76 12.01
C ALA A 274 -25.51 17.11 11.83
N ASP A 275 -26.32 16.89 12.85
CA ASP A 275 -27.75 17.23 12.86
C ASP A 275 -27.96 18.75 12.74
N ALA A 276 -27.14 19.57 13.42
CA ALA A 276 -27.20 21.02 13.29
C ALA A 276 -26.88 21.50 11.85
N TYR A 277 -25.92 20.88 11.17
CA TYR A 277 -25.68 21.17 9.74
C TYR A 277 -26.84 20.70 8.86
N HIS A 278 -27.42 19.54 9.17
CA HIS A 278 -28.59 19.01 8.45
C HIS A 278 -29.79 19.97 8.54
N ASP A 279 -30.11 20.45 9.74
CA ASP A 279 -31.19 21.41 9.98
C ASP A 279 -30.96 22.73 9.22
N ARG A 280 -29.70 23.21 9.21
CA ARG A 280 -29.32 24.39 8.42
C ARG A 280 -29.56 24.17 6.92
N ILE A 281 -29.25 22.99 6.39
CA ILE A 281 -29.48 22.66 4.97
C ILE A 281 -30.98 22.61 4.65
N LEU A 282 -31.80 22.05 5.55
CA LEU A 282 -33.25 21.96 5.37
C LEU A 282 -33.95 23.33 5.39
N THR A 283 -33.43 24.27 6.17
CA THR A 283 -34.01 25.61 6.38
C THR A 283 -33.42 26.68 5.46
N LEU A 284 -32.68 26.30 4.43
CA LEU A 284 -32.19 27.25 3.42
C LEU A 284 -33.37 27.90 2.66
N PRO A 285 -33.34 29.22 2.40
CA PRO A 285 -32.21 30.15 2.56
C PRO A 285 -32.09 30.82 3.94
N GLU A 286 -33.07 30.63 4.82
CA GLU A 286 -33.24 31.40 6.05
C GLU A 286 -32.07 31.22 7.03
N SER A 287 -31.59 29.99 7.17
CA SER A 287 -30.43 29.63 7.98
C SER A 287 -29.14 30.34 7.58
N LEU A 288 -28.94 30.61 6.28
CA LEU A 288 -27.75 31.29 5.79
C LEU A 288 -27.76 32.77 6.18
N GLU A 289 -28.93 33.41 6.05
CA GLU A 289 -29.11 34.80 6.43
C GLU A 289 -29.10 35.00 7.96
N GLU A 290 -29.56 34.00 8.71
CA GLU A 290 -29.44 33.98 10.17
C GLU A 290 -27.98 33.86 10.63
N GLU A 291 -27.21 32.92 10.08
CA GLU A 291 -25.79 32.74 10.41
C GLU A 291 -24.96 34.00 10.09
N ARG A 292 -25.25 34.67 8.96
CA ARG A 292 -24.61 35.95 8.60
C ARG A 292 -24.90 37.04 9.62
N ARG A 293 -26.16 37.13 10.06
CA ARG A 293 -26.59 38.11 11.08
C ARG A 293 -25.93 37.83 12.42
N ASP A 294 -25.89 36.58 12.86
CA ASP A 294 -25.30 36.18 14.13
C ASP A 294 -23.77 36.45 14.16
N LEU A 295 -23.05 36.09 13.10
CA LEU A 295 -21.62 36.40 12.98
C LEU A 295 -21.36 37.91 12.98
N ALA A 296 -22.18 38.70 12.28
CA ALA A 296 -22.05 40.15 12.29
C ALA A 296 -22.28 40.74 13.68
N ALA A 297 -23.28 40.24 14.42
CA ALA A 297 -23.56 40.64 15.78
C ALA A 297 -22.40 40.30 16.73
N ARG A 298 -21.89 39.07 16.70
CA ARG A 298 -20.77 38.62 17.54
C ARG A 298 -19.49 39.41 17.29
N ILE A 299 -19.16 39.70 16.03
CA ILE A 299 -18.01 40.53 15.66
C ILE A 299 -18.15 41.93 16.25
N ASN A 300 -19.34 42.53 16.18
CA ASN A 300 -19.57 43.86 16.72
C ASN A 300 -19.46 43.88 18.26
N THR A 301 -20.00 42.87 18.95
CA THR A 301 -19.88 42.76 20.41
C THR A 301 -18.42 42.63 20.84
N LEU A 302 -17.64 41.74 20.23
CA LEU A 302 -16.22 41.55 20.59
C LEU A 302 -15.35 42.78 20.29
N LYS A 303 -15.70 43.54 19.24
CA LYS A 303 -15.04 44.82 18.94
C LYS A 303 -15.33 45.89 19.99
N ASN A 304 -16.52 45.87 20.59
CA ASN A 304 -16.93 46.82 21.63
C ASN A 304 -16.35 46.45 23.01
N ASP A 305 -16.19 45.15 23.30
CA ASP A 305 -15.72 44.65 24.60
C ASP A 305 -14.18 44.63 24.74
N ASN A 306 -13.43 45.22 23.81
CA ASN A 306 -11.96 45.22 23.80
C ASN A 306 -11.36 43.78 23.85
N ALA A 307 -12.06 42.81 23.27
CA ALA A 307 -11.67 41.41 23.25
C ALA A 307 -10.36 41.21 22.47
N GLN A 308 -9.70 40.06 22.70
CA GLN A 308 -8.44 39.75 22.01
C GLN A 308 -8.63 39.82 20.49
N MET A 309 -7.83 40.65 19.82
CA MET A 309 -7.86 40.82 18.34
C MET A 309 -7.85 39.50 17.56
N ARG A 310 -7.28 38.44 18.14
CA ARG A 310 -7.27 37.09 17.57
C ARG A 310 -8.68 36.52 17.35
N GLU A 311 -9.61 36.72 18.28
CA GLU A 311 -10.98 36.19 18.19
C GLU A 311 -11.81 36.93 17.14
N VAL A 312 -11.66 38.27 17.09
CA VAL A 312 -12.29 39.11 16.07
C VAL A 312 -11.84 38.69 14.66
N VAL A 313 -10.53 38.47 14.47
CA VAL A 313 -9.97 38.02 13.19
C VAL A 313 -10.48 36.64 12.79
N ALA A 314 -10.64 35.71 13.75
CA ALA A 314 -11.16 34.38 13.49
C ALA A 314 -12.63 34.41 13.02
N LEU A 315 -13.49 35.20 13.67
CA LEU A 315 -14.88 35.35 13.26
C LEU A 315 -15.03 36.10 11.94
N GLU A 316 -14.21 37.12 11.68
CA GLU A 316 -14.20 37.80 10.38
C GLU A 316 -13.79 36.86 9.24
N ARG A 317 -12.84 35.96 9.50
CA ARG A 317 -12.47 34.91 8.56
C ARG A 317 -13.66 33.97 8.30
N GLN A 318 -14.31 33.49 9.35
CA GLN A 318 -15.48 32.62 9.23
C GLN A 318 -16.62 33.27 8.44
N ARG A 319 -16.88 34.57 8.66
CA ARG A 319 -17.86 35.34 7.88
C ARG A 319 -17.49 35.47 6.40
N ARG A 320 -16.20 35.55 6.07
CA ARG A 320 -15.71 35.60 4.68
C ARG A 320 -15.79 34.25 3.98
N GLU A 321 -15.63 33.16 4.72
CA GLU A 321 -15.70 31.79 4.21
C GLU A 321 -17.15 31.32 3.97
N LEU A 322 -18.15 32.01 4.53
CA LEU A 322 -19.56 31.72 4.27
C LEU A 322 -19.94 31.91 2.78
N PRO A 323 -20.65 30.94 2.18
CA PRO A 323 -21.06 31.02 0.78
C PRO A 323 -22.03 32.16 0.47
N ARG A 324 -22.07 32.59 -0.80
CA ARG A 324 -22.85 33.75 -1.25
C ARG A 324 -24.33 33.44 -1.50
N ASN A 325 -24.62 32.25 -2.03
CA ASN A 325 -25.95 31.79 -2.40
C ASN A 325 -26.30 30.51 -1.61
N SER A 326 -27.57 30.09 -1.69
CA SER A 326 -28.06 28.90 -0.97
C SER A 326 -27.53 27.58 -1.53
N GLU A 327 -27.20 27.52 -2.82
CA GLU A 327 -26.72 26.30 -3.48
C GLU A 327 -25.29 25.95 -3.04
N ASP A 328 -24.41 26.95 -3.00
CA ASP A 328 -23.06 26.85 -2.46
C ASP A 328 -23.10 26.63 -0.93
N ALA A 329 -24.08 27.22 -0.22
CA ALA A 329 -24.29 26.99 1.21
C ALA A 329 -24.68 25.55 1.53
N ARG A 330 -25.54 24.93 0.71
CA ARG A 330 -25.85 23.51 0.82
C ARG A 330 -24.58 22.67 0.65
N SER A 331 -23.84 22.87 -0.44
CA SER A 331 -22.62 22.10 -0.73
C SER A 331 -21.55 22.27 0.38
N TYR A 332 -21.43 23.48 0.91
CA TYR A 332 -20.53 23.81 2.01
C TYR A 332 -20.92 23.08 3.31
N TRP A 333 -22.19 23.16 3.72
CA TRP A 333 -22.65 22.50 4.94
C TRP A 333 -22.74 20.98 4.79
N GLU A 334 -23.03 20.43 3.60
CA GLU A 334 -22.91 18.99 3.34
C GLU A 334 -21.47 18.52 3.55
N THR A 335 -20.49 19.28 3.06
CA THR A 335 -19.07 18.99 3.28
C THR A 335 -18.71 19.04 4.77
N GLN A 336 -19.19 20.05 5.50
CA GLN A 336 -18.95 20.17 6.95
C GLN A 336 -19.64 19.05 7.75
N MET A 337 -20.86 18.68 7.37
CA MET A 337 -21.62 17.58 7.98
C MET A 337 -20.90 16.24 7.84
N HIS A 338 -20.28 15.98 6.69
CA HIS A 338 -19.49 14.75 6.47
C HIS A 338 -18.14 14.75 7.17
N GLN A 339 -17.63 15.92 7.57
CA GLN A 339 -16.37 16.08 8.30
C GLN A 339 -16.55 16.11 9.81
N ALA A 340 -17.79 16.33 10.29
CA ALA A 340 -18.17 16.26 11.69
C ALA A 340 -18.29 14.81 12.13
#